data_AF-A0AAE1SCL3-F1
#
_entry.id   AF-A0AAE1SCL3-F1
#
_cell.length_a   1.000
_cell.length_b   1.000
_cell.length_c   1.000
_cell.angle_alpha   90.00
_cell.angle_beta   90.00
_cell.angle_gamma   90.00
#
_symmetry.space_group_name_H-M   'P 1'
#
loop_
_entity.id
_entity.type
_entity.pdbx_description
1 polymer ?
#
loop_
_entity_poly.entity_id
_entity_poly.type
_entity_poly.pdbx_seq_one_letter_code
_entity_poly.pdbx_strand_id
1 'polypeptide(L)'
;MASGSNAKFDERKRKRMESNRESAKRSRMRKQQRLEKLMSEKTQLQNQNGLCHERIDSVERNYRVLDAENNVLRAQLAELTERLDSLNSLTRFWVDATGFPVDIPEIPDALLEPWQLPCPIQPIDASSGMFQF
;
A
#
# COMPACT_ATOMS: atom_id res chain seq x y z
N MET A 1 82.10 -2.50 -1.30
CA MET A 1 80.96 -2.97 -0.48
C MET A 1 79.56 -2.55 -1.01
N ALA A 2 79.42 -1.93 -2.20
CA ALA A 2 78.14 -1.41 -2.71
C ALA A 2 77.20 -2.44 -3.39
N SER A 3 77.64 -3.68 -3.61
CA SER A 3 76.86 -4.69 -4.35
C SER A 3 75.68 -5.27 -3.56
N GLY A 4 75.81 -5.42 -2.24
CA GLY A 4 74.76 -6.01 -1.38
C GLY A 4 73.53 -5.12 -1.14
N SER A 5 73.62 -3.81 -1.38
CA SER A 5 72.51 -2.85 -1.22
C SER A 5 71.57 -2.82 -2.43
N ASN A 6 72.09 -2.97 -3.65
CA ASN A 6 71.26 -3.03 -4.87
C ASN A 6 70.41 -4.31 -4.90
N ALA A 7 70.98 -5.47 -4.57
CA ALA A 7 70.24 -6.73 -4.53
C ALA A 7 69.05 -6.70 -3.53
N LYS A 8 69.22 -6.05 -2.38
CA LYS A 8 68.13 -5.86 -1.40
C LYS A 8 67.03 -4.93 -1.92
N PHE A 9 67.40 -3.89 -2.66
CA PHE A 9 66.45 -2.96 -3.26
C PHE A 9 65.62 -3.65 -4.36
N ASP A 10 66.27 -4.43 -5.22
CA ASP A 10 65.62 -5.18 -6.30
C ASP A 10 64.65 -6.23 -5.75
N GLU A 11 65.03 -6.95 -4.68
CA GLU A 11 64.15 -7.90 -4.02
C GLU A 11 62.94 -7.21 -3.36
N ARG A 12 63.13 -6.03 -2.75
CA ARG A 12 62.02 -5.22 -2.21
C ARG A 12 61.09 -4.74 -3.31
N LYS A 13 61.62 -4.35 -4.48
CA LYS A 13 60.85 -3.94 -5.65
C LYS A 13 60.04 -5.12 -6.19
N ARG A 14 60.64 -6.30 -6.32
CA ARG A 14 59.96 -7.54 -6.75
C ARG A 14 58.79 -7.88 -5.83
N LYS A 15 59.02 -7.92 -4.51
CA LYS A 15 57.98 -8.15 -3.50
C LYS A 15 56.84 -7.12 -3.56
N ARG A 16 57.16 -5.83 -3.78
CA ARG A 16 56.14 -4.78 -3.97
C ARG A 16 55.31 -4.99 -5.23
N MET A 17 55.92 -5.41 -6.33
CA MET A 17 55.18 -5.70 -7.57
C MET A 17 54.24 -6.90 -7.40
N GLU A 18 54.68 -7.97 -6.73
CA GLU A 18 53.85 -9.13 -6.41
C GLU A 18 52.70 -8.74 -5.47
N SER A 19 53.00 -8.04 -4.37
CA SER A 19 51.99 -7.58 -3.42
C SER A 19 50.96 -6.63 -4.05
N ASN A 20 51.39 -5.68 -4.89
CA ASN A 20 50.49 -4.80 -5.62
C ASN A 20 49.65 -5.55 -6.64
N ARG A 21 50.23 -6.52 -7.35
CA ARG A 21 49.50 -7.37 -8.30
C ARG A 21 48.39 -8.14 -7.59
N GLU A 22 48.70 -8.78 -6.47
CA GLU A 22 47.69 -9.47 -5.68
C GLU A 22 46.64 -8.53 -5.10
N SER A 23 47.06 -7.35 -4.62
CA SER A 23 46.14 -6.35 -4.05
C SER A 23 45.21 -5.77 -5.11
N ALA A 24 45.70 -5.50 -6.32
CA ALA A 24 44.89 -5.10 -7.46
C ALA A 24 43.89 -6.20 -7.85
N LYS A 25 44.32 -7.47 -7.89
CA LYS A 25 43.43 -8.61 -8.15
C LYS A 25 42.34 -8.71 -7.08
N ARG A 26 42.70 -8.67 -5.80
CA ARG A 26 41.75 -8.68 -4.66
C ARG A 26 40.77 -7.50 -4.73
N SER A 27 41.25 -6.30 -5.07
CA SER A 27 40.40 -5.12 -5.23
C SER A 27 39.39 -5.29 -6.36
N ARG A 28 39.83 -5.79 -7.53
CA ARG A 28 38.92 -6.11 -8.64
C ARG A 28 37.87 -7.15 -8.25
N MET A 29 38.28 -8.23 -7.59
CA MET A 29 37.35 -9.27 -7.12
C MET A 29 36.30 -8.73 -6.14
N ARG A 30 36.71 -7.92 -5.16
CA ARG A 30 35.76 -7.30 -4.20
C ARG A 30 34.76 -6.37 -4.89
N LYS A 31 35.21 -5.58 -5.86
CA LYS A 31 34.33 -4.71 -6.66
C LYS A 31 33.34 -5.54 -7.48
N GLN A 32 33.80 -6.62 -8.11
CA GLN A 32 32.95 -7.54 -8.87
C GLN A 32 31.87 -8.18 -7.99
N GLN A 33 32.24 -8.72 -6.82
CA GLN A 33 31.28 -9.29 -5.86
C GLN A 33 30.26 -8.27 -5.36
N ARG A 34 30.69 -7.01 -5.15
CA ARG A 34 29.77 -5.93 -4.77
C ARG A 34 28.77 -5.61 -5.88
N LEU A 35 29.22 -5.57 -7.13
CA LEU A 35 28.34 -5.36 -8.29
C LEU A 35 27.33 -6.50 -8.43
N GLU A 36 27.77 -7.75 -8.30
CA GLU A 36 26.90 -8.93 -8.34
C GLU A 36 25.83 -8.89 -7.25
N LYS A 37 26.21 -8.55 -6.01
CA LYS A 37 25.27 -8.38 -4.91
C LYS A 37 24.24 -7.27 -5.19
N LEU A 38 24.68 -6.13 -5.69
CA LEU A 38 23.77 -5.02 -6.01
C LEU A 38 22.83 -5.38 -7.16
N MET A 39 23.29 -6.14 -8.16
CA MET A 39 22.43 -6.63 -9.23
C MET A 39 21.39 -7.62 -8.72
N SER A 40 21.77 -8.56 -7.83
CA SER A 40 20.81 -9.50 -7.25
C SER A 40 19.76 -8.78 -6.40
N GLU A 41 20.19 -7.80 -5.60
CA GLU A 41 19.29 -6.98 -4.77
C GLU A 41 18.32 -6.16 -5.64
N LYS A 42 18.80 -5.54 -6.72
CA LYS A 42 17.94 -4.85 -7.68
C LYS A 42 16.88 -5.78 -8.27
N THR A 43 17.28 -6.95 -8.74
CA THR A 43 16.35 -7.93 -9.31
C THR A 43 15.32 -8.39 -8.29
N GLN A 44 15.74 -8.63 -7.04
CA GLN A 44 14.83 -8.99 -5.95
C GLN A 44 13.81 -7.88 -5.68
N LEU A 45 14.25 -6.63 -5.59
CA LEU A 45 13.37 -5.48 -5.38
C LEU A 45 12.39 -5.28 -6.54
N GLN A 46 12.85 -5.48 -7.78
CA GLN A 46 11.98 -5.43 -8.96
C GLN A 46 10.88 -6.50 -8.90
N ASN A 47 11.23 -7.72 -8.51
CA ASN A 47 10.25 -8.79 -8.34
C ASN A 47 9.26 -8.49 -7.20
N GLN A 48 9.74 -7.98 -6.07
CA GLN A 48 8.88 -7.57 -4.95
C GLN A 48 7.92 -6.44 -5.34
N ASN A 49 8.39 -5.45 -6.10
CA ASN A 49 7.54 -4.39 -6.62
C ASN A 49 6.49 -4.93 -7.58
N GLY A 50 6.83 -5.88 -8.45
CA GLY A 50 5.87 -6.57 -9.32
C GLY A 50 4.75 -7.25 -8.53
N LEU A 51 5.12 -8.05 -7.52
CA LEU A 51 4.15 -8.71 -6.65
C LEU A 51 3.27 -7.73 -5.87
N CYS A 52 3.83 -6.60 -5.42
CA CYS A 52 3.07 -5.56 -4.74
C CYS A 52 2.03 -4.94 -5.69
N HIS A 53 2.43 -4.65 -6.92
CA HIS A 53 1.54 -4.10 -7.94
C HIS A 53 0.38 -5.06 -8.26
N GLU A 54 0.67 -6.34 -8.49
CA GLU A 54 -0.37 -7.36 -8.74
C GLU A 54 -1.38 -7.47 -7.59
N ARG A 55 -0.91 -7.34 -6.33
CA ARG A 55 -1.78 -7.33 -5.15
C ARG A 55 -2.67 -6.09 -5.11
N ILE A 56 -2.11 -4.92 -5.36
CA ILE A 56 -2.87 -3.66 -5.43
C ILE A 56 -3.96 -3.78 -6.49
N ASP A 57 -3.61 -4.23 -7.69
CA ASP A 57 -4.56 -4.39 -8.80
C ASP A 57 -5.68 -5.38 -8.46
N SER A 58 -5.37 -6.45 -7.73
CA SER A 58 -6.37 -7.42 -7.27
C SER A 58 -7.32 -6.81 -6.24
N VAL A 59 -6.79 -6.07 -5.26
CA VAL A 59 -7.61 -5.40 -4.24
C VAL A 59 -8.49 -4.33 -4.88
N GLU A 60 -7.95 -3.55 -5.82
CA GLU A 60 -8.69 -2.52 -6.53
C GLU A 60 -9.84 -3.12 -7.37
N ARG A 61 -9.60 -4.23 -8.07
CA ARG A 61 -10.65 -4.94 -8.81
C ARG A 61 -11.77 -5.42 -7.88
N ASN A 62 -11.43 -6.03 -6.75
CA ASN A 62 -12.42 -6.50 -5.78
C ASN A 62 -13.20 -5.33 -5.16
N TYR A 63 -12.51 -4.23 -4.85
CA TYR A 63 -13.13 -3.02 -4.34
C TYR A 63 -14.17 -2.46 -5.32
N ARG A 64 -13.85 -2.39 -6.62
CA ARG A 64 -14.79 -1.91 -7.64
C ARG A 64 -16.05 -2.79 -7.73
N VAL A 65 -15.91 -4.11 -7.58
CA VAL A 65 -17.06 -5.02 -7.53
C VAL A 65 -17.93 -4.74 -6.30
N LEU A 66 -17.32 -4.66 -5.12
CA LEU A 66 -18.03 -4.36 -3.88
C LEU A 66 -18.71 -2.98 -3.91
N ASP A 67 -18.07 -1.97 -4.50
CA ASP A 67 -18.65 -0.63 -4.65
C ASP A 67 -19.87 -0.65 -5.58
N ALA A 68 -19.79 -1.39 -6.69
CA ALA A 68 -20.94 -1.57 -7.58
C ALA A 68 -22.11 -2.29 -6.87
N GLU A 69 -21.85 -3.36 -6.12
CA GLU A 69 -22.85 -4.05 -5.31
C GLU A 69 -23.45 -3.12 -4.24
N ASN A 70 -22.63 -2.30 -3.59
CA ASN A 70 -23.10 -1.31 -2.61
C ASN A 70 -24.04 -0.29 -3.26
N ASN A 71 -23.71 0.20 -4.45
CA ASN A 71 -24.55 1.13 -5.20
C ASN A 71 -25.90 0.51 -5.58
N VAL A 72 -25.92 -0.77 -5.96
CA VAL A 72 -27.19 -1.50 -6.21
C VAL A 72 -28.03 -1.58 -4.93
N LEU A 73 -27.44 -1.95 -3.80
CA LEU A 73 -28.15 -2.02 -2.52
C LEU A 73 -28.70 -0.66 -2.09
N ARG A 74 -27.95 0.42 -2.30
CA ARG A 74 -28.42 1.79 -2.02
C ARG A 74 -29.61 2.18 -2.90
N ALA A 75 -29.58 1.84 -4.18
CA ALA A 75 -30.70 2.10 -5.08
C ALA A 75 -31.95 1.33 -4.66
N GLN A 76 -31.81 0.06 -4.28
CA GLN A 76 -32.92 -0.76 -3.77
C GLN A 76 -33.47 -0.21 -2.46
N LEU A 77 -32.62 0.22 -1.54
CA LEU A 77 -33.04 0.83 -0.29
C LEU A 77 -33.83 2.12 -0.54
N ALA A 78 -33.37 2.98 -1.45
CA ALA A 78 -34.08 4.20 -1.83
C ALA A 78 -35.46 3.89 -2.43
N GLU A 79 -35.55 2.90 -3.32
CA GLU A 79 -36.82 2.48 -3.92
C GLU A 79 -37.80 1.93 -2.87
N LEU A 80 -37.33 1.09 -1.95
CA LEU A 80 -38.17 0.54 -0.88
C LEU A 80 -38.63 1.61 0.11
N THR A 81 -37.76 2.58 0.41
CA THR A 81 -38.08 3.74 1.25
C THR A 81 -39.18 4.57 0.62
N GLU A 82 -39.05 4.92 -0.67
CA GLU A 82 -40.07 5.68 -1.41
C GLU A 82 -41.42 4.94 -1.45
N ARG A 83 -41.39 3.62 -1.68
CA ARG A 83 -42.61 2.79 -1.66
C ARG A 83 -43.28 2.79 -0.28
N LEU A 84 -42.50 2.69 0.79
CA LEU A 84 -43.03 2.74 2.15
C LEU A 84 -43.63 4.12 2.44
N ASP A 85 -42.96 5.20 2.07
CA ASP A 85 -43.46 6.57 2.26
C ASP A 85 -44.76 6.82 1.51
N SER A 86 -44.89 6.27 0.30
CA SER A 86 -46.12 6.30 -0.48
C SER A 86 -47.26 5.57 0.23
N LEU A 87 -47.02 4.35 0.74
CA LEU A 87 -48.01 3.59 1.51
C LEU A 87 -48.38 4.31 2.81
N ASN A 88 -47.39 4.80 3.54
CA ASN A 88 -47.58 5.57 4.77
C ASN A 88 -48.42 6.83 4.51
N SER A 89 -48.21 7.50 3.38
CA SER A 89 -49.00 8.68 2.97
C SER A 89 -50.47 8.31 2.71
N LEU A 90 -50.73 7.17 2.04
CA LEU A 90 -52.09 6.67 1.85
C LEU A 90 -52.75 6.27 3.17
N THR A 91 -51.99 5.67 4.10
CA THR A 91 -52.48 5.35 5.44
C THR A 91 -52.85 6.62 6.20
N ARG A 92 -52.01 7.66 6.18
CA ARG A 92 -52.33 8.97 6.79
C ARG A 92 -53.62 9.56 6.22
N PHE A 93 -53.79 9.53 4.90
CA PHE A 93 -55.04 9.97 4.25
C PHE A 93 -56.27 9.20 4.74
N TRP A 94 -56.16 7.87 4.90
CA TRP A 94 -57.24 7.04 5.43
C TRP A 94 -57.56 7.30 6.90
N VAL A 95 -56.53 7.53 7.72
CA VAL A 95 -56.66 7.92 9.13
C VAL A 95 -57.43 9.25 9.22
N ASP A 96 -57.06 10.25 8.42
CA ASP A 96 -57.74 11.54 8.36
C ASP A 96 -59.21 11.42 7.92
N ALA A 97 -59.50 10.50 6.98
CA ALA A 97 -60.85 10.29 6.48
C ALA A 97 -61.76 9.48 7.42
N THR A 98 -61.20 8.58 8.24
CA THR A 98 -61.98 7.64 9.06
C THR A 98 -61.88 7.86 10.57
N GLY A 99 -60.93 8.68 11.03
CA GLY A 99 -60.70 8.98 12.45
C GLY A 99 -60.09 7.83 13.26
N PHE A 100 -59.64 6.74 12.62
CA PHE A 100 -58.99 5.62 13.30
C PHE A 100 -57.48 5.86 13.41
N PRO A 101 -56.88 5.88 14.62
CA PRO A 101 -55.43 6.03 14.76
C PRO A 101 -54.69 4.76 14.31
N VAL A 102 -53.64 4.94 13.50
CA VAL A 102 -52.73 3.87 13.06
C VAL A 102 -51.29 4.31 13.34
N ASP A 103 -50.50 3.46 14.00
CA ASP A 103 -49.06 3.66 14.18
C ASP A 103 -48.34 3.35 12.87
N ILE A 104 -47.63 4.35 12.34
CA ILE A 104 -46.89 4.26 11.08
C ILE A 104 -45.41 4.04 11.40
N PRO A 105 -44.79 2.93 10.95
CA PRO A 105 -43.37 2.68 11.18
C PRO A 105 -42.50 3.71 10.44
N GLU A 106 -41.61 4.38 11.17
CA GLU A 106 -40.53 5.20 10.60
C GLU A 106 -39.30 4.34 10.32
N ILE A 107 -38.64 4.56 9.17
CA ILE A 107 -37.38 3.90 8.85
C ILE A 107 -36.27 4.54 9.69
N PRO A 108 -35.46 3.76 10.43
CA PRO A 108 -34.35 4.32 11.19
C PRO A 108 -33.33 5.05 10.30
N ASP A 109 -32.92 6.26 10.68
CA ASP A 109 -31.89 7.07 9.98
C ASP A 109 -30.58 6.31 9.77
N ALA A 110 -30.24 5.38 10.67
CA ALA A 110 -29.06 4.53 10.57
C ALA A 110 -29.04 3.64 9.31
N LEU A 111 -30.21 3.34 8.73
CA LEU A 111 -30.31 2.60 7.46
C LEU A 111 -30.09 3.53 6.26
N LEU A 112 -30.46 4.80 6.37
CA LEU A 112 -30.28 5.81 5.32
C LEU A 112 -28.83 6.32 5.28
N GLU A 113 -28.15 6.33 6.43
CA GLU A 113 -26.78 6.85 6.56
C GLU A 113 -25.81 5.89 7.31
N PRO A 114 -25.57 4.68 6.78
CA PRO A 114 -24.84 3.62 7.50
C PRO A 114 -23.36 3.92 7.80
N TRP A 115 -22.80 4.99 7.21
CA TRP A 115 -21.39 5.36 7.35
C TRP A 115 -21.16 6.78 7.89
N GLN A 116 -22.18 7.45 8.42
CA GLN A 116 -21.94 8.62 9.24
C GLN A 116 -21.25 8.16 10.54
N LEU A 117 -19.91 8.17 10.51
CA LEU A 117 -19.12 7.94 11.71
C LEU A 117 -19.49 9.02 12.72
N PRO A 118 -19.82 8.68 13.98
CA PRO A 118 -20.12 9.65 15.03
C PRO A 118 -18.96 10.60 15.36
N CYS A 119 -17.80 10.40 14.72
CA CYS A 119 -16.55 11.08 15.01
C CYS A 119 -15.97 11.66 13.71
N PRO A 120 -15.42 12.90 13.74
CA PRO A 120 -14.67 13.41 12.60
C PRO A 120 -13.46 12.51 12.32
N ILE A 121 -13.27 12.12 11.06
CA ILE A 121 -12.08 11.41 10.60
C ILE A 121 -10.89 12.34 10.83
N GLN A 122 -10.07 12.03 11.84
CA GLN A 122 -8.82 12.74 12.03
C GLN A 122 -7.90 12.39 10.86
N PRO A 123 -7.28 13.38 10.19
CA PRO A 123 -6.31 13.11 9.14
C PRO A 123 -5.19 12.24 9.73
N ILE A 124 -4.81 11.20 9.00
CA ILE A 124 -3.66 10.38 9.34
C ILE A 124 -2.43 11.25 9.08
N ASP A 125 -1.95 11.94 10.11
CA ASP A 125 -0.66 12.62 10.06
C ASP A 125 0.42 11.55 9.90
N ALA A 126 0.97 11.46 8.69
CA ALA A 126 2.17 10.68 8.44
C ALA A 126 3.30 11.32 9.27
N SER A 127 3.58 10.74 10.44
CA SER A 127 4.67 11.17 11.32
C SER A 127 5.97 11.24 10.51
N SER A 128 6.41 12.46 10.22
CA SER A 128 7.60 12.78 9.43
C SER A 128 8.92 12.40 10.17
N GLY A 129 8.83 11.77 11.34
CA GLY A 129 9.97 11.54 12.24
C GLY A 129 10.72 10.21 12.09
N MET A 130 10.33 9.29 11.21
CA MET A 130 10.94 7.94 11.18
C MET A 130 12.24 7.80 10.36
N PHE A 131 12.68 8.85 9.66
CA PHE A 131 13.96 8.84 8.94
C PHE A 131 14.92 9.86 9.54
N GLN A 132 15.48 9.53 10.71
CA GLN A 132 16.74 10.14 11.14
C GLN A 132 17.88 9.37 10.46
N PHE A 133 18.63 10.08 9.61
CA PHE A 133 19.85 9.60 8.94
C PHE A 133 21.01 9.45 9.93
#